data_AF-A0A6A5HFW9-F1
#
_entry.id   AF-A0A6A5HFW9-F1
#
_cell.length_a   1.000
_cell.length_b   1.000
_cell.length_c   1.000
_cell.angle_alpha   90.00
_cell.angle_beta   90.00
_cell.angle_gamma   90.00
#
_symmetry.space_group_name_H-M   'P 1'
#
loop_
_entity.id
_entity.type
_entity.pdbx_description
1 polymer ?
#
loop_
_entity_poly.entity_id
_entity_poly.type
_entity_poly.pdbx_seq_one_letter_code
_entity_poly.pdbx_strand_id
1 'polypeptide(L)'
;MVELLLQPGDKCIDAKVQLYKTMRYILRTLFEKNSIDTVNEAEEWLLDGLVQPPPILSSDEIINIVDRMGEEIARHLESNIADFPTHRKAAIVMLTSDLLHEDLKGNKKVCNHISKSGVPRILCQELLGVSFDWNIVTDAKKEGRIAGVSQAEHVSNYKLFISILTCLTRYGTSESGWIVLSELAVLEILAEMPAFIEPPKELFLKPDTVKTKGTAAHSYANALDLALHFCEQMCTKTKWKKQSLKVLAFIQRIGEVFQQLMRAELDCECLETAKAIVYEISLNDEALIGIIDGDQVLRQLKQGEESKTVKSNARRKYVNVNTTFAAPRQLYSTLQPV
;
A
#
# COMPACT_ATOMS: atom_id res chain seq x y z
N MET A 1 5.91 -11.57 24.92
CA MET A 1 5.66 -10.26 24.25
C MET A 1 4.20 -10.11 23.82
N VAL A 2 3.62 -11.02 23.04
CA VAL A 2 2.19 -10.97 22.69
C VAL A 2 1.30 -10.98 23.94
N GLU A 3 1.63 -11.78 24.95
CA GLU A 3 0.93 -11.75 26.24
C GLU A 3 1.02 -10.38 26.93
N LEU A 4 2.16 -9.68 26.84
CA LEU A 4 2.29 -8.31 27.35
C LEU A 4 1.46 -7.31 26.53
N LEU A 5 1.24 -7.56 25.24
CA LEU A 5 0.34 -6.76 24.40
C LEU A 5 -1.11 -6.92 24.86
N LEU A 6 -1.51 -8.17 25.11
CA LEU A 6 -2.87 -8.55 25.44
C LEU A 6 -3.21 -8.41 26.93
N GLN A 7 -2.20 -8.18 27.78
CA GLN A 7 -2.38 -8.02 29.21
C GLN A 7 -3.40 -6.90 29.52
N PRO A 8 -4.47 -7.21 30.27
CA PRO A 8 -5.44 -6.21 30.68
C PRO A 8 -4.80 -5.22 31.66
N GLY A 9 -4.85 -3.93 31.33
CA GLY A 9 -4.34 -2.84 32.16
C GLY A 9 -4.11 -1.55 31.38
N ASP A 10 -4.42 -0.41 32.00
CA ASP A 10 -4.21 0.92 31.42
C ASP A 10 -2.72 1.29 31.42
N LYS A 11 -2.01 0.80 30.41
CA LYS A 11 -0.68 1.31 30.08
C LYS A 11 -0.81 2.71 29.52
N CYS A 12 0.09 3.61 29.92
CA CYS A 12 0.17 4.93 29.29
C CYS A 12 0.44 4.79 27.78
N ILE A 13 -0.02 5.77 27.01
CA ILE A 13 0.06 5.73 25.54
C ILE A 13 1.50 5.53 25.06
N ASP A 14 2.47 6.20 25.69
CA ASP A 14 3.89 6.04 25.33
C ASP A 14 4.41 4.61 25.54
N ALA A 15 4.02 3.95 26.64
CA ALA A 15 4.40 2.56 26.88
C ALA A 15 3.79 1.61 25.83
N LYS A 16 2.53 1.84 25.45
CA LYS A 16 1.88 1.09 24.36
C LYS A 16 2.58 1.32 23.03
N VAL A 17 2.91 2.56 22.68
CA VAL A 17 3.67 2.90 21.46
C VAL A 17 5.01 2.19 21.41
N GLN A 18 5.76 2.16 22.51
CA GLN A 18 7.04 1.46 22.57
C GLN A 18 6.86 -0.06 22.43
N LEU A 19 5.79 -0.62 23.00
CA LEU A 19 5.47 -2.03 22.84
C LEU A 19 5.19 -2.37 21.36
N TYR A 20 4.39 -1.55 20.66
CA TYR A 20 4.13 -1.74 19.23
C TYR A 20 5.42 -1.67 18.40
N LYS A 21 6.27 -0.65 18.65
CA LYS A 21 7.58 -0.52 17.98
C LYS A 21 8.48 -1.72 18.23
N THR A 22 8.53 -2.22 19.47
CA THR A 22 9.34 -3.38 19.85
C THR A 22 8.84 -4.65 19.16
N MET A 23 7.52 -4.86 19.13
CA MET A 23 6.93 -6.01 18.44
C MET A 23 7.20 -5.98 16.93
N ARG A 24 7.11 -4.81 16.31
CA ARG A 24 7.46 -4.62 14.90
C ARG A 24 8.93 -4.97 14.63
N TYR A 25 9.83 -4.47 15.47
CA TYR A 25 11.25 -4.79 15.37
C TYR A 25 11.47 -6.31 15.42
N ILE A 26 10.87 -7.00 16.40
CA ILE A 26 10.97 -8.46 16.53
C ILE A 26 10.42 -9.16 15.29
N LEU A 27 9.21 -8.84 14.84
CA LEU A 27 8.61 -9.46 13.64
C LEU A 27 9.52 -9.30 12.43
N ARG A 28 10.03 -8.10 12.18
CA ARG A 28 10.85 -7.80 11.01
C ARG A 28 12.24 -8.43 11.04
N THR A 29 12.92 -8.45 12.19
CA THR A 29 14.17 -9.19 12.34
C THR A 29 13.98 -10.68 12.05
N LEU A 30 12.79 -11.20 12.31
CA LEU A 30 12.46 -12.58 11.97
C LEU A 30 12.08 -12.75 10.50
N PHE A 31 11.46 -11.75 9.85
CA PHE A 31 11.25 -11.74 8.40
C PHE A 31 12.60 -11.88 7.68
N GLU A 32 13.58 -11.05 8.02
CA GLU A 32 14.93 -11.02 7.44
C GLU A 32 15.74 -12.30 7.68
N LYS A 33 15.44 -13.05 8.75
CA LYS A 33 16.06 -14.38 8.98
C LYS A 33 15.44 -15.47 8.11
N ASN A 34 14.18 -15.32 7.73
CA ASN A 34 13.44 -16.27 6.90
C ASN A 34 13.45 -15.87 5.40
N SER A 35 13.80 -14.63 5.07
CA SER A 35 14.10 -14.16 3.72
C SER A 35 15.61 -14.09 3.54
N ILE A 36 16.16 -14.88 2.61
CA ILE A 36 17.53 -14.64 2.13
C ILE A 36 17.48 -13.31 1.38
N ASP A 37 17.74 -12.20 2.07
CA ASP A 37 18.44 -11.02 1.56
C ASP A 37 18.57 -9.95 2.66
N THR A 38 19.80 -9.50 2.83
CA THR A 38 20.25 -8.43 3.73
C THR A 38 19.74 -7.06 3.28
N VAL A 39 19.17 -6.24 4.17
CA VAL A 39 19.17 -4.77 3.97
C VAL A 39 19.35 -4.03 5.30
N ASN A 40 20.26 -3.06 5.26
CA ASN A 40 20.69 -2.17 6.33
C ASN A 40 19.80 -0.90 6.43
N GLU A 41 19.72 -0.37 7.65
CA GLU A 41 19.50 1.03 8.06
C GLU A 41 18.18 1.78 7.74
N ALA A 42 17.25 1.64 8.69
CA ALA A 42 16.58 2.70 9.46
C ALA A 42 15.63 3.73 8.81
N GLU A 43 15.60 3.95 7.49
CA GLU A 43 14.54 4.79 6.88
C GLU A 43 13.96 4.26 5.55
N GLU A 44 14.61 3.30 4.88
CA GLU A 44 14.03 2.61 3.69
C GLU A 44 12.96 1.57 4.04
N TRP A 45 12.92 1.09 5.29
CA TRP A 45 12.01 0.04 5.78
C TRP A 45 10.51 0.43 5.85
N LEU A 46 10.14 1.71 5.67
CA LEU A 46 8.74 2.16 5.71
C LEU A 46 7.98 1.92 4.37
N LEU A 47 8.72 1.71 3.29
CA LEU A 47 8.21 1.77 1.92
C LEU A 47 8.21 0.42 1.21
N ASP A 48 8.76 -0.63 1.83
CA ASP A 48 8.79 -1.97 1.24
C ASP A 48 7.44 -2.69 1.39
N GLY A 49 6.51 -2.28 0.52
CA GLY A 49 5.18 -2.87 0.33
C GLY A 49 5.20 -4.15 -0.51
N LEU A 50 6.36 -4.56 -1.02
CA LEU A 50 6.54 -5.65 -1.97
C LEU A 50 7.25 -6.90 -1.38
N VAL A 51 6.99 -7.25 -0.12
CA VAL A 51 7.45 -8.56 0.34
C VAL A 51 6.52 -9.64 -0.22
N GLN A 52 6.92 -10.27 -1.33
CA GLN A 52 6.29 -11.51 -1.74
C GLN A 52 6.43 -12.52 -0.59
N PRO A 53 5.34 -13.19 -0.17
CA PRO A 53 5.46 -14.16 0.91
C PRO A 53 6.44 -15.27 0.48
N PRO A 54 7.54 -15.51 1.22
CA PRO A 54 8.43 -16.62 0.92
C PRO A 54 7.66 -17.95 0.96
N PRO A 55 8.15 -19.00 0.29
CA PRO A 55 7.52 -20.31 0.31
C PRO A 55 7.35 -20.79 1.76
N ILE A 56 6.14 -21.24 2.08
CA ILE A 56 5.72 -21.65 3.43
C ILE A 56 6.61 -22.82 3.86
N LEU A 57 7.49 -22.57 4.83
CA LEU A 57 8.10 -23.64 5.61
C LEU A 57 7.06 -24.07 6.64
N SER A 58 6.65 -25.34 6.61
CA SER A 58 5.67 -25.93 7.54
C SER A 58 6.09 -25.86 9.03
N SER A 59 7.26 -25.29 9.32
CA SER A 59 7.84 -25.10 10.65
C SER A 59 7.93 -23.63 11.08
N ASP A 60 7.30 -22.68 10.39
CA ASP A 60 7.38 -21.26 10.78
C ASP A 60 6.57 -21.00 12.08
N GLU A 61 7.30 -20.89 13.19
CA GLU A 61 6.74 -20.64 14.51
C GLU A 61 5.94 -19.32 14.58
N ILE A 62 6.24 -18.34 13.73
CA ILE A 62 5.59 -17.03 13.74
C ILE A 62 4.20 -17.14 13.12
N ILE A 63 4.10 -17.80 11.97
CA ILE A 63 2.81 -18.08 11.33
C ILE A 63 1.92 -18.86 12.31
N ASN A 64 2.46 -19.84 13.02
CA ASN A 64 1.71 -20.60 14.02
C ASN A 64 1.21 -19.73 15.19
N ILE A 65 2.02 -18.77 15.67
CA ILE A 65 1.60 -17.83 16.71
C ILE A 65 0.51 -16.90 16.19
N VAL A 66 0.67 -16.32 14.99
CA VAL A 66 -0.32 -15.44 14.35
C VAL A 66 -1.61 -16.20 14.09
N ASP A 67 -1.54 -17.44 13.62
CA ASP A 67 -2.72 -18.27 13.40
C ASP A 67 -3.43 -18.64 14.71
N ARG A 68 -2.68 -18.85 15.80
CA ARG A 68 -3.27 -19.16 17.11
C ARG A 68 -3.91 -17.95 17.76
N MET A 69 -3.26 -16.79 17.70
CA MET A 69 -3.62 -15.59 18.49
C MET A 69 -4.20 -14.45 17.65
N GLY A 70 -4.27 -14.59 16.33
CA GLY A 70 -4.56 -13.50 15.39
C GLY A 70 -5.89 -12.80 15.64
N GLU A 71 -6.93 -13.53 16.04
CA GLU A 71 -8.23 -12.94 16.34
C GLU A 71 -8.22 -12.07 17.62
N GLU A 72 -7.50 -12.51 18.65
CA GLU A 72 -7.36 -11.76 19.89
C GLU A 72 -6.48 -10.51 19.69
N ILE A 73 -5.39 -10.67 18.94
CA ILE A 73 -4.51 -9.56 18.54
C ILE A 73 -5.29 -8.56 17.67
N ALA A 74 -6.08 -9.03 16.70
CA ALA A 74 -6.86 -8.15 15.83
C ALA A 74 -7.91 -7.35 16.60
N ARG A 75 -8.63 -7.98 17.55
CA ARG A 75 -9.56 -7.28 18.45
C ARG A 75 -8.86 -6.21 19.30
N HIS A 76 -7.68 -6.53 19.83
CA HIS A 76 -6.90 -5.56 20.58
C HIS A 76 -6.47 -4.38 19.70
N LEU A 77 -5.95 -4.65 18.50
CA LEU A 77 -5.53 -3.60 17.56
C LEU A 77 -6.69 -2.74 17.09
N GLU A 78 -7.86 -3.32 16.85
CA GLU A 78 -9.07 -2.60 16.46
C GLU A 78 -9.43 -1.49 17.46
N SER A 79 -9.56 -1.82 18.75
CA SER A 79 -9.85 -0.81 19.78
C SER A 79 -8.76 0.25 19.85
N ASN A 80 -7.47 -0.14 19.83
CA ASN A 80 -6.40 0.85 19.92
C ASN A 80 -6.31 1.75 18.66
N ILE A 81 -6.61 1.25 17.46
CA ILE A 81 -6.67 2.08 16.23
C ILE A 81 -7.81 3.09 16.32
N ALA A 82 -8.95 2.71 16.89
CA ALA A 82 -10.07 3.61 17.10
C ALA A 82 -9.73 4.70 18.14
N ASP A 83 -9.16 4.29 19.28
CA ASP A 83 -9.06 5.14 20.47
C ASP A 83 -7.77 5.98 20.55
N PHE A 84 -6.70 5.60 19.84
CA PHE A 84 -5.43 6.32 19.97
C PHE A 84 -5.48 7.75 19.41
N PRO A 85 -4.71 8.70 19.95
CA PRO A 85 -4.52 9.99 19.30
C PRO A 85 -3.87 9.81 17.92
N THR A 86 -4.35 10.55 16.91
CA THR A 86 -3.84 10.52 15.51
C THR A 86 -2.32 10.57 15.44
N HIS A 87 -1.69 11.46 16.22
CA HIS A 87 -0.23 11.62 16.22
C HIS A 87 0.57 10.42 16.79
N ARG A 88 -0.11 9.39 17.33
CA ARG A 88 0.50 8.14 17.82
C ARG A 88 0.00 6.90 17.07
N LYS A 89 -1.02 7.01 16.21
CA LYS A 89 -1.64 5.86 15.50
C LYS A 89 -0.68 5.14 14.56
N ALA A 90 0.31 5.83 13.98
CA ALA A 90 1.24 5.27 13.01
C ALA A 90 1.93 3.97 13.49
N ALA A 91 2.32 3.91 14.78
CA ALA A 91 2.97 2.72 15.34
C ALA A 91 2.06 1.48 15.35
N ILE A 92 0.76 1.68 15.65
CA ILE A 92 -0.23 0.60 15.68
C ILE A 92 -0.55 0.16 14.27
N VAL A 93 -0.82 1.11 13.37
CA VAL A 93 -1.14 0.83 11.96
C VAL A 93 -0.01 0.02 11.31
N MET A 94 1.25 0.38 11.58
CA MET A 94 2.36 -0.40 11.05
C MET A 94 2.52 -1.78 11.69
N LEU A 95 2.19 -1.95 12.97
CA LEU A 95 2.18 -3.30 13.57
C LEU A 95 1.09 -4.15 12.93
N THR A 96 -0.10 -3.59 12.70
CA THR A 96 -1.17 -4.24 11.95
C THR A 96 -0.69 -4.63 10.55
N SER A 97 0.01 -3.74 9.85
CA SER A 97 0.61 -4.02 8.53
C SER A 97 1.63 -5.17 8.58
N ASP A 98 2.48 -5.23 9.60
CA ASP A 98 3.46 -6.31 9.77
C ASP A 98 2.79 -7.64 10.14
N LEU A 99 1.70 -7.61 10.91
CA LEU A 99 0.91 -8.81 11.23
C LEU A 99 0.12 -9.32 10.02
N LEU A 100 -0.43 -8.41 9.21
CA LEU A 100 -1.09 -8.77 7.96
C LEU A 100 -0.11 -9.48 7.02
N HIS A 101 1.14 -9.04 6.95
CA HIS A 101 2.17 -9.70 6.15
C HIS A 101 2.33 -11.19 6.51
N GLU A 102 2.36 -11.50 7.81
CA GLU A 102 2.46 -12.89 8.28
C GLU A 102 1.15 -13.66 8.15
N ASP A 103 0.02 -13.02 8.48
CA ASP A 103 -1.31 -13.63 8.41
C ASP A 103 -1.68 -14.08 6.98
N LEU A 104 -1.15 -13.41 5.96
CA LEU A 104 -1.31 -13.79 4.55
C LEU A 104 -0.66 -15.13 4.18
N LYS A 105 0.38 -15.54 4.93
CA LYS A 105 1.05 -16.83 4.78
C LYS A 105 0.30 -17.97 5.48
N GLY A 106 -0.55 -17.62 6.46
CA GLY A 106 -1.34 -18.55 7.26
C GLY A 106 -2.82 -18.56 6.90
N ASN A 107 -3.67 -18.65 7.93
CA ASN A 107 -5.12 -18.81 7.82
C ASN A 107 -5.90 -17.50 7.62
N LYS A 108 -5.20 -16.37 7.45
CA LYS A 108 -5.80 -15.06 7.14
C LYS A 108 -6.82 -14.58 8.20
N LYS A 109 -6.62 -14.95 9.46
CA LYS A 109 -7.55 -14.66 10.56
C LYS A 109 -7.59 -13.17 10.86
N VAL A 110 -6.44 -12.50 10.84
CA VAL A 110 -6.34 -11.04 11.06
C VAL A 110 -7.05 -10.30 9.91
N CYS A 111 -6.81 -10.70 8.65
CA CYS A 111 -7.46 -10.12 7.48
C CYS A 111 -9.00 -10.22 7.56
N ASN A 112 -9.50 -11.40 7.94
CA ASN A 112 -10.92 -11.69 8.05
C ASN A 112 -11.60 -11.02 9.25
N HIS A 113 -10.86 -10.78 10.35
CA HIS A 113 -11.35 -9.98 11.46
C HIS A 113 -11.48 -8.52 11.03
N ILE A 114 -10.42 -7.96 10.44
CA ILE A 114 -10.38 -6.57 9.99
C ILE A 114 -11.49 -6.29 8.95
N SER A 115 -11.82 -7.24 8.08
CA SER A 115 -12.87 -7.06 7.07
C SER A 115 -14.27 -6.89 7.66
N LYS A 116 -14.48 -7.35 8.90
CA LYS A 116 -15.76 -7.24 9.63
C LYS A 116 -15.73 -6.10 10.66
N SER A 117 -14.57 -5.45 10.82
CA SER A 117 -14.33 -4.40 11.81
C SER A 117 -14.58 -2.99 11.23
N GLY A 118 -14.55 -1.99 12.10
CA GLY A 118 -14.53 -0.57 11.70
C GLY A 118 -13.18 -0.07 11.18
N VAL A 119 -12.10 -0.84 11.32
CA VAL A 119 -10.71 -0.38 11.07
C VAL A 119 -10.51 0.19 9.66
N PRO A 120 -10.89 -0.49 8.56
CA PRO A 120 -10.64 0.04 7.21
C PRO A 120 -11.30 1.40 6.99
N ARG A 121 -12.52 1.60 7.52
CA ARG A 121 -13.22 2.88 7.45
C ARG A 121 -12.51 3.96 8.26
N ILE A 122 -12.04 3.64 9.47
CA ILE A 122 -11.27 4.57 10.31
C ILE A 122 -9.99 5.00 9.56
N LEU A 123 -9.25 4.06 8.97
CA LEU A 123 -8.03 4.40 8.21
C LEU A 123 -8.32 5.30 7.00
N CYS A 124 -9.44 5.08 6.30
CA CYS A 124 -9.87 5.98 5.21
C CYS A 124 -10.21 7.38 5.73
N GLN A 125 -10.86 7.50 6.89
CA GLN A 125 -11.14 8.79 7.53
C GLN A 125 -9.85 9.50 7.94
N GLU A 126 -8.87 8.78 8.48
CA GLU A 126 -7.55 9.34 8.82
C GLU A 126 -6.80 9.81 7.57
N LEU A 127 -6.89 9.09 6.43
CA LEU A 127 -6.32 9.56 5.16
C LEU A 127 -6.95 10.88 4.71
N LEU A 128 -8.28 10.97 4.74
CA LEU A 128 -9.00 12.19 4.37
C LEU A 128 -8.70 13.38 5.29
N GLY A 129 -8.39 13.12 6.56
CA GLY A 129 -8.03 14.14 7.55
C GLY A 129 -6.54 14.48 7.59
N VAL A 130 -5.68 13.73 6.89
CA VAL A 130 -4.23 13.91 6.95
C VAL A 130 -3.82 15.17 6.17
N SER A 131 -3.02 16.02 6.81
CA SER A 131 -2.44 17.20 6.17
C SER A 131 -0.99 17.35 6.59
N PHE A 132 -0.10 17.51 5.61
CA PHE A 132 1.32 17.77 5.83
C PHE A 132 1.89 18.55 4.63
N ASP A 133 3.11 19.08 4.78
CA ASP A 133 3.82 19.83 3.73
C ASP A 133 5.11 19.07 3.43
N TRP A 134 5.33 18.74 2.17
CA TRP A 134 6.48 17.98 1.70
C TRP A 134 7.83 18.60 2.07
N ASN A 135 7.94 19.93 2.10
CA ASN A 135 9.17 20.62 2.49
C ASN A 135 9.38 20.56 4.00
N ILE A 136 8.31 20.70 4.79
CA ILE A 136 8.41 20.67 6.26
C ILE A 136 8.82 19.29 6.76
N VAL A 137 8.30 18.22 6.15
CA VAL A 137 8.59 16.84 6.58
C VAL A 137 9.97 16.35 6.13
N THR A 138 10.61 17.05 5.17
CA THR A 138 11.93 16.70 4.63
C THR A 138 13.05 17.62 5.11
N ASP A 139 12.73 18.79 5.67
CA ASP A 139 13.68 19.70 6.30
C ASP A 139 14.30 19.08 7.57
N ALA A 140 15.35 18.28 7.38
CA ALA A 140 16.05 17.51 8.43
C ALA A 140 16.84 18.36 9.45
N LYS A 141 16.72 19.70 9.48
CA LYS A 141 17.69 20.57 10.19
C LYS A 141 17.19 21.73 11.04
N LYS A 142 15.90 21.92 11.29
CA LYS A 142 15.46 22.96 12.25
C LYS A 142 14.30 22.48 13.08
N GLU A 143 14.58 21.90 14.24
CA GLU A 143 13.63 21.87 15.35
C GLU A 143 13.25 23.32 15.67
N GLY A 144 12.11 23.76 15.14
CA GLY A 144 11.64 25.12 15.25
C GLY A 144 10.19 25.23 14.81
N ARG A 145 9.46 26.18 15.38
CA ARG A 145 8.12 26.55 14.90
C ARG A 145 8.29 27.27 13.58
N ILE A 146 7.97 26.62 12.46
CA ILE A 146 7.80 27.30 11.17
C ILE A 146 6.37 27.87 11.19
N ALA A 147 6.25 29.20 11.21
CA ALA A 147 4.97 29.92 11.03
C ALA A 147 3.82 29.53 11.97
N GLY A 148 4.09 29.08 13.20
CA GLY A 148 3.05 28.79 14.20
C GLY A 148 2.34 27.43 14.05
N VAL A 149 2.71 26.62 13.05
CA VAL A 149 2.27 25.22 12.92
C VAL A 149 3.39 24.31 13.42
N SER A 150 3.03 23.24 14.14
CA SER A 150 4.07 22.38 14.74
C SER A 150 4.67 21.45 13.68
N GLN A 151 5.97 21.56 13.43
CA GLN A 151 6.70 20.63 12.57
C GLN A 151 6.46 19.16 12.98
N ALA A 152 6.32 18.92 14.28
CA ALA A 152 6.00 17.61 14.85
C ALA A 152 4.68 17.04 14.33
N GLU A 153 3.66 17.87 14.13
CA GLU A 153 2.36 17.46 13.58
C GLU A 153 2.48 17.08 12.10
N HIS A 154 3.14 17.90 11.28
CA HIS A 154 3.39 17.54 9.86
C HIS A 154 4.15 16.22 9.73
N VAL A 155 5.22 16.04 10.52
CA VAL A 155 6.00 14.79 10.54
C VAL A 155 5.16 13.62 11.01
N SER A 156 4.31 13.82 12.03
CA SER A 156 3.44 12.76 12.52
C SER A 156 2.36 12.37 11.51
N ASN A 157 1.76 13.35 10.84
CA ASN A 157 0.75 13.15 9.81
C ASN A 157 1.34 12.43 8.60
N TYR A 158 2.54 12.82 8.16
CA TYR A 158 3.28 12.11 7.12
C TYR A 158 3.57 10.65 7.50
N LYS A 159 4.04 10.41 8.74
CA LYS A 159 4.27 9.04 9.23
C LYS A 159 2.99 8.22 9.24
N LEU A 160 1.87 8.80 9.67
CA LEU A 160 0.57 8.12 9.65
C LEU A 160 0.12 7.83 8.22
N PHE A 161 0.24 8.79 7.31
CA PHE A 161 -0.09 8.64 5.90
C PHE A 161 0.64 7.46 5.25
N ILE A 162 1.97 7.42 5.34
CA ILE A 162 2.78 6.31 4.82
C ILE A 162 2.37 4.99 5.50
N SER A 163 2.15 5.02 6.81
CA SER A 163 1.74 3.81 7.55
C SER A 163 0.42 3.23 7.05
N ILE A 164 -0.56 4.10 6.78
CA ILE A 164 -1.85 3.67 6.25
C ILE A 164 -1.67 3.10 4.85
N LEU A 165 -0.98 3.80 3.94
CA LEU A 165 -0.73 3.28 2.59
C LEU A 165 -0.10 1.89 2.61
N THR A 166 0.96 1.69 3.39
CA THR A 166 1.62 0.38 3.53
C THR A 166 0.67 -0.67 4.07
N CYS A 167 -0.16 -0.33 5.06
CA CYS A 167 -1.16 -1.22 5.62
C CYS A 167 -2.24 -1.61 4.58
N LEU A 168 -2.76 -0.64 3.82
CA LEU A 168 -3.79 -0.90 2.80
C LEU A 168 -3.24 -1.72 1.64
N THR A 169 -2.01 -1.45 1.18
CA THR A 169 -1.32 -2.27 0.16
C THR A 169 -1.25 -3.73 0.57
N ARG A 170 -0.75 -4.01 1.79
CA ARG A 170 -0.67 -5.38 2.30
C ARG A 170 -2.05 -5.99 2.50
N TYR A 171 -3.00 -5.23 3.01
CA TYR A 171 -4.36 -5.74 3.24
C TYR A 171 -5.06 -6.12 1.93
N GLY A 172 -4.89 -5.32 0.88
CA GLY A 172 -5.43 -5.55 -0.46
C GLY A 172 -4.91 -6.81 -1.15
N THR A 173 -3.82 -7.41 -0.66
CA THR A 173 -3.34 -8.71 -1.15
C THR A 173 -4.27 -9.87 -0.74
N SER A 174 -5.04 -9.72 0.34
CA SER A 174 -6.08 -10.68 0.74
C SER A 174 -7.36 -10.43 -0.05
N GLU A 175 -8.16 -11.47 -0.31
CA GLU A 175 -9.45 -11.32 -1.00
C GLU A 175 -10.43 -10.45 -0.19
N SER A 176 -10.50 -10.67 1.12
CA SER A 176 -11.38 -9.91 2.02
C SER A 176 -10.97 -8.43 2.09
N GLY A 177 -9.67 -8.15 2.15
CA GLY A 177 -9.17 -6.77 2.08
C GLY A 177 -9.41 -6.12 0.74
N TRP A 178 -9.16 -6.81 -0.37
CA TRP A 178 -9.42 -6.29 -1.70
C TRP A 178 -10.89 -5.87 -1.88
N ILE A 179 -11.84 -6.70 -1.41
CA ILE A 179 -13.28 -6.41 -1.46
C ILE A 179 -13.59 -5.14 -0.66
N VAL A 180 -13.15 -5.07 0.60
CA VAL A 180 -13.45 -3.93 1.48
C VAL A 180 -12.84 -2.63 0.95
N LEU A 181 -11.59 -2.66 0.50
CA LEU A 181 -10.91 -1.47 -0.04
C LEU A 181 -11.54 -0.99 -1.36
N SER A 182 -12.06 -1.93 -2.16
CA SER A 182 -12.84 -1.63 -3.36
C SER A 182 -14.16 -0.94 -3.02
N GLU A 183 -14.88 -1.42 -1.99
CA GLU A 183 -16.16 -0.87 -1.54
C GLU A 183 -16.00 0.50 -0.88
N LEU A 184 -14.88 0.73 -0.20
CA LEU A 184 -14.54 2.02 0.40
C LEU A 184 -13.97 3.04 -0.60
N ALA A 185 -13.87 2.68 -1.89
CA ALA A 185 -13.41 3.58 -2.95
C ALA A 185 -12.04 4.21 -2.65
N VAL A 186 -11.11 3.41 -2.13
CA VAL A 186 -9.79 3.91 -1.69
C VAL A 186 -9.02 4.54 -2.85
N LEU A 187 -9.10 3.98 -4.06
CA LEU A 187 -8.44 4.56 -5.24
C LEU A 187 -8.93 5.98 -5.53
N GLU A 188 -10.23 6.22 -5.42
CA GLU A 188 -10.83 7.54 -5.59
C GLU A 188 -10.43 8.50 -4.47
N ILE A 189 -10.32 8.01 -3.23
CA ILE A 189 -9.75 8.81 -2.13
C ILE A 189 -8.35 9.27 -2.50
N LEU A 190 -7.45 8.34 -2.87
CA LEU A 190 -6.06 8.66 -3.21
C LEU A 190 -5.96 9.64 -4.39
N ALA A 191 -6.84 9.53 -5.39
CA ALA A 191 -6.86 10.42 -6.56
C ALA A 191 -7.19 11.88 -6.22
N GLU A 192 -7.90 12.14 -5.12
CA GLU A 192 -8.28 13.49 -4.70
C GLU A 192 -7.46 14.00 -3.50
N MET A 193 -6.51 13.22 -2.99
CA MET A 193 -5.71 13.64 -1.84
C MET A 193 -4.70 14.74 -2.22
N PRO A 194 -4.66 15.88 -1.47
CA PRO A 194 -3.66 16.93 -1.66
C PRO A 194 -2.23 16.42 -1.68
N ALA A 195 -1.94 15.39 -0.87
CA ALA A 195 -0.64 14.74 -0.83
C ALA A 195 -0.13 14.30 -2.22
N PHE A 196 -1.02 13.91 -3.14
CA PHE A 196 -0.67 13.51 -4.51
C PHE A 196 -0.93 14.59 -5.55
N ILE A 197 -2.05 15.32 -5.46
CA ILE A 197 -2.43 16.33 -6.46
C ILE A 197 -1.68 17.67 -6.30
N GLU A 198 -0.99 17.87 -5.18
CA GLU A 198 -0.09 19.02 -4.93
C GLU A 198 1.37 18.55 -4.79
N PRO A 199 2.01 18.07 -5.88
CA PRO A 199 3.41 17.66 -5.85
C PRO A 199 4.35 18.81 -5.44
N PRO A 200 5.48 18.51 -4.77
CA PRO A 200 6.45 19.53 -4.38
C PRO A 200 7.03 20.22 -5.63
N LYS A 201 7.08 21.56 -5.61
CA LYS A 201 7.61 22.37 -6.73
C LYS A 201 9.03 21.97 -7.13
N GLU A 202 9.83 21.51 -6.17
CA GLU A 202 11.18 21.00 -6.40
C GLU A 202 11.23 19.91 -7.47
N LEU A 203 10.23 19.04 -7.56
CA LEU A 203 10.17 17.96 -8.55
C LEU A 203 10.14 18.49 -9.99
N PHE A 204 9.52 19.65 -10.23
CA PHE A 204 9.47 20.26 -11.57
C PHE A 204 10.68 21.14 -11.88
N LEU A 205 11.26 21.78 -10.86
CA LEU A 205 12.40 22.68 -11.03
C LEU A 205 13.73 21.93 -11.08
N LYS A 206 13.85 20.83 -10.32
CA LYS A 206 15.06 20.04 -10.15
C LYS A 206 14.70 18.55 -10.06
N PRO A 207 14.22 17.94 -11.17
CA PRO A 207 13.68 16.58 -11.16
C PRO A 207 14.69 15.53 -10.65
N ASP A 208 16.00 15.73 -10.87
CA ASP A 208 17.05 14.82 -10.39
C ASP A 208 17.04 14.60 -8.87
N THR A 209 16.49 15.54 -8.10
CA THR A 209 16.39 15.45 -6.63
C THR A 209 15.51 14.31 -6.16
N VAL A 210 14.66 13.73 -7.04
CA VAL A 210 13.92 12.49 -6.76
C VAL A 210 14.83 11.34 -6.34
N LYS A 211 16.10 11.33 -6.78
CA LYS A 211 17.10 10.32 -6.38
C LYS A 211 17.86 10.69 -5.09
N THR A 212 17.63 11.86 -4.54
CA THR A 212 18.38 12.41 -3.40
C THR A 212 17.58 12.29 -2.11
N LYS A 213 17.99 11.37 -1.22
CA LYS A 213 17.39 11.19 0.11
C LYS A 213 17.33 12.51 0.89
N GLY A 214 16.22 12.72 1.60
CA GLY A 214 15.99 13.93 2.40
C GLY A 214 15.48 15.14 1.63
N THR A 215 15.17 15.01 0.34
CA THR A 215 14.49 16.08 -0.43
C THR A 215 12.99 15.84 -0.51
N ALA A 216 12.21 16.91 -0.70
CA ALA A 216 10.76 16.84 -0.84
C ALA A 216 10.37 15.99 -2.06
N ALA A 217 11.09 16.15 -3.17
CA ALA A 217 10.87 15.37 -4.39
C ALA A 217 11.09 13.87 -4.18
N HIS A 218 12.14 13.47 -3.44
CA HIS A 218 12.39 12.07 -3.11
C HIS A 218 11.28 11.47 -2.22
N SER A 219 10.90 12.16 -1.13
CA SER A 219 9.83 11.68 -0.24
C SER A 219 8.47 11.58 -0.94
N TYR A 220 8.15 12.51 -1.85
CA TYR A 220 6.96 12.43 -2.68
C TYR A 220 7.01 11.23 -3.63
N ALA A 221 8.12 11.04 -4.35
CA ALA A 221 8.27 9.94 -5.30
C ALA A 221 8.12 8.57 -4.63
N ASN A 222 8.69 8.40 -3.44
CA ASN A 222 8.54 7.19 -2.64
C ASN A 222 7.09 6.94 -2.18
N ALA A 223 6.40 8.00 -1.75
CA ALA A 223 4.99 7.89 -1.38
C ALA A 223 4.09 7.54 -2.58
N LEU A 224 4.41 8.13 -3.75
CA LEU A 224 3.74 7.82 -5.00
C LEU A 224 3.99 6.37 -5.42
N ASP A 225 5.22 5.90 -5.32
CA ASP A 225 5.55 4.50 -5.60
C ASP A 225 4.74 3.54 -4.72
N LEU A 226 4.63 3.82 -3.42
CA LEU A 226 3.81 3.02 -2.50
C LEU A 226 2.31 3.02 -2.89
N ALA A 227 1.78 4.16 -3.35
CA ALA A 227 0.41 4.24 -3.85
C ALA A 227 0.24 3.48 -5.18
N LEU A 228 1.23 3.49 -6.06
CA LEU A 228 1.21 2.69 -7.28
C LEU A 228 1.27 1.19 -6.97
N HIS A 229 2.02 0.78 -5.94
CA HIS A 229 1.98 -0.59 -5.44
C HIS A 229 0.60 -0.98 -4.91
N PHE A 230 -0.09 -0.08 -4.21
CA PHE A 230 -1.50 -0.27 -3.87
C PHE A 230 -2.36 -0.48 -5.13
N CYS A 231 -2.19 0.37 -6.15
CA CYS A 231 -2.89 0.23 -7.43
C CYS A 231 -2.61 -1.13 -8.11
N GLU A 232 -1.36 -1.58 -8.11
CA GLU A 232 -0.97 -2.91 -8.61
C GLU A 232 -1.76 -4.00 -7.88
N GLN A 233 -1.80 -3.96 -6.53
CA GLN A 233 -2.55 -4.94 -5.74
C GLN A 233 -4.03 -4.95 -6.08
N MET A 234 -4.64 -3.78 -6.26
CA MET A 234 -6.05 -3.66 -6.65
C MET A 234 -6.32 -4.25 -8.05
N CYS A 235 -5.30 -4.36 -8.90
CA CYS A 235 -5.39 -5.00 -10.19
C CYS A 235 -5.16 -6.53 -10.19
N THR A 236 -4.75 -7.16 -9.07
CA THR A 236 -4.35 -8.59 -9.08
C THR A 236 -5.48 -9.61 -8.92
N LYS A 237 -6.70 -9.19 -8.55
CA LYS A 237 -7.79 -10.11 -8.15
C LYS A 237 -8.82 -10.37 -9.25
N THR A 238 -9.64 -11.40 -9.10
CA THR A 238 -10.58 -11.90 -10.14
C THR A 238 -11.53 -10.86 -10.73
N LYS A 239 -11.81 -9.75 -10.02
CA LYS A 239 -12.66 -8.63 -10.47
C LYS A 239 -11.89 -7.35 -10.76
N TRP A 240 -10.59 -7.45 -11.02
CA TRP A 240 -9.68 -6.33 -11.23
C TRP A 240 -10.09 -5.36 -12.34
N LYS A 241 -10.81 -5.84 -13.38
CA LYS A 241 -11.35 -4.98 -14.45
C LYS A 241 -12.30 -3.88 -13.95
N LYS A 242 -12.86 -4.02 -12.74
CA LYS A 242 -13.64 -2.95 -12.09
C LYS A 242 -12.76 -1.83 -11.52
N GLN A 243 -11.49 -2.12 -11.26
CA GLN A 243 -10.52 -1.21 -10.66
C GLN A 243 -9.53 -0.66 -11.69
N SER A 244 -9.26 -1.37 -12.79
CA SER A 244 -8.33 -0.97 -13.85
C SER A 244 -8.58 0.45 -14.34
N LEU A 245 -9.83 0.81 -14.65
CA LEU A 245 -10.19 2.17 -15.06
C LEU A 245 -9.87 3.22 -13.99
N LYS A 246 -10.15 2.92 -12.72
CA LYS A 246 -9.87 3.82 -11.59
C LYS A 246 -8.37 3.99 -11.36
N VAL A 247 -7.60 2.92 -11.54
CA VAL A 247 -6.13 2.96 -11.50
C VAL A 247 -5.57 3.83 -12.63
N LEU A 248 -6.08 3.67 -13.86
CA LEU A 248 -5.67 4.55 -14.97
C LEU A 248 -6.03 6.02 -14.68
N ALA A 249 -7.22 6.29 -14.15
CA ALA A 249 -7.63 7.63 -13.77
C ALA A 249 -6.72 8.25 -12.71
N PHE A 250 -6.30 7.46 -11.69
CA PHE A 250 -5.30 7.89 -10.71
C PHE A 250 -3.97 8.24 -11.37
N ILE A 251 -3.44 7.38 -12.24
CA ILE A 251 -2.18 7.61 -12.95
C ILE A 251 -2.26 8.86 -13.86
N GLN A 252 -3.38 9.04 -14.56
CA GLN A 252 -3.65 10.22 -15.39
C GLN A 252 -3.66 11.50 -14.56
N ARG A 253 -4.27 11.46 -13.36
CA ARG A 253 -4.34 12.60 -12.45
C ARG A 253 -2.96 13.10 -12.03
N ILE A 254 -2.01 12.19 -11.91
CA ILE A 254 -0.60 12.46 -11.57
C ILE A 254 0.26 12.63 -12.83
N GLY A 255 -0.36 12.78 -14.00
CA GLY A 255 0.30 12.72 -15.30
C GLY A 255 1.39 13.77 -15.51
N GLU A 256 1.24 14.97 -14.94
CA GLU A 256 2.26 16.02 -15.03
C GLU A 256 3.59 15.60 -14.38
N VAL A 257 3.53 14.86 -13.26
CA VAL A 257 4.72 14.34 -12.59
C VAL A 257 5.41 13.31 -13.49
N PHE A 258 4.67 12.35 -14.04
CA PHE A 258 5.26 11.35 -14.95
C PHE A 258 5.82 11.98 -16.22
N GLN A 259 5.13 12.95 -16.82
CA GLN A 259 5.66 13.69 -17.97
C GLN A 259 6.98 14.39 -17.63
N GLN A 260 7.06 15.03 -16.47
CA GLN A 260 8.27 15.70 -16.03
C GLN A 260 9.44 14.72 -15.84
N LEU A 261 9.19 13.58 -15.18
CA LEU A 261 10.20 12.55 -14.95
C LEU A 261 10.68 11.92 -16.27
N MET A 262 9.77 11.65 -17.21
CA MET A 262 10.11 11.14 -18.54
C MET A 262 10.91 12.17 -19.36
N ARG A 263 10.53 13.45 -19.32
CA ARG A 263 11.28 14.53 -20.02
C ARG A 263 12.68 14.74 -19.46
N ALA A 264 12.85 14.53 -18.17
CA ALA A 264 14.13 14.57 -17.49
C ALA A 264 14.94 13.27 -17.66
N GLU A 265 14.42 12.26 -18.37
CA GLU A 265 15.05 10.96 -18.59
C GLU A 265 15.47 10.26 -17.28
N LEU A 266 14.63 10.40 -16.25
CA LEU A 266 14.91 9.84 -14.94
C LEU A 266 14.36 8.44 -14.77
N ASP A 267 15.26 7.51 -14.49
CA ASP A 267 14.89 6.18 -13.98
C ASP A 267 14.66 6.24 -12.46
N CYS A 268 13.40 6.18 -12.03
CA CYS A 268 13.00 6.07 -10.63
C CYS A 268 11.86 5.06 -10.46
N GLU A 269 11.75 4.47 -9.27
CA GLU A 269 10.85 3.35 -9.00
C GLU A 269 9.39 3.67 -9.31
N CYS A 270 8.88 4.83 -8.88
CA CYS A 270 7.49 5.22 -9.16
C CYS A 270 7.18 5.30 -10.66
N LEU A 271 8.12 5.77 -11.48
CA LEU A 271 7.94 5.84 -12.93
C LEU A 271 7.91 4.43 -13.54
N GLU A 272 8.80 3.55 -13.08
CA GLU A 272 8.87 2.16 -13.54
C GLU A 272 7.62 1.36 -13.15
N THR A 273 7.13 1.54 -11.92
CA THR A 273 5.89 0.93 -11.43
C THR A 273 4.69 1.42 -12.25
N ALA A 274 4.60 2.72 -12.56
CA ALA A 274 3.53 3.27 -13.39
C ALA A 274 3.56 2.72 -14.83
N LYS A 275 4.75 2.63 -15.46
CA LYS A 275 4.93 2.01 -16.78
C LYS A 275 4.44 0.56 -16.79
N ALA A 276 4.84 -0.22 -15.80
CA ALA A 276 4.44 -1.62 -15.66
C ALA A 276 2.92 -1.77 -15.51
N ILE A 277 2.27 -0.96 -14.66
CA ILE A 277 0.81 -1.02 -14.45
C ILE A 277 0.06 -0.71 -15.74
N VAL A 278 0.39 0.40 -16.42
CA VAL A 278 -0.32 0.81 -17.65
C VAL A 278 -0.13 -0.23 -18.74
N TYR A 279 1.08 -0.76 -18.89
CA TYR A 279 1.38 -1.81 -19.84
C TYR A 279 0.55 -3.08 -19.57
N GLU A 280 0.50 -3.55 -18.34
CA GLU A 280 -0.24 -4.76 -17.97
C GLU A 280 -1.75 -4.58 -18.11
N ILE A 281 -2.31 -3.42 -17.76
CA ILE A 281 -3.72 -3.13 -18.01
C ILE A 281 -4.00 -3.16 -19.52
N SER A 282 -3.11 -2.59 -20.35
CA SER A 282 -3.28 -2.60 -21.81
C SER A 282 -3.30 -4.00 -22.44
N LEU A 283 -2.57 -4.96 -21.84
CA LEU A 283 -2.54 -6.34 -22.30
C LEU A 283 -3.77 -7.14 -21.86
N ASN A 284 -4.31 -6.84 -20.68
CA ASN A 284 -5.30 -7.70 -20.02
C ASN A 284 -6.73 -7.11 -20.03
N ASP A 285 -6.89 -5.81 -20.31
CA ASP A 285 -8.18 -5.09 -20.38
C ASP A 285 -8.36 -4.37 -21.73
N GLU A 286 -8.72 -5.14 -22.76
CA GLU A 286 -8.90 -4.64 -24.13
C GLU A 286 -9.87 -3.45 -24.23
N ALA A 287 -10.86 -3.38 -23.33
CA ALA A 287 -11.84 -2.29 -23.30
C ALA A 287 -11.21 -0.92 -22.98
N LEU A 288 -10.04 -0.90 -22.33
CA LEU A 288 -9.35 0.32 -21.91
C LEU A 288 -8.24 0.75 -22.88
N ILE A 289 -7.94 -0.04 -23.92
CA ILE A 289 -6.90 0.31 -24.91
C ILE A 289 -7.17 1.67 -25.54
N GLY A 290 -8.43 1.96 -25.91
CA GLY A 290 -8.80 3.26 -26.49
C GLY A 290 -8.57 4.45 -25.55
N ILE A 291 -8.70 4.24 -24.24
CA ILE A 291 -8.42 5.27 -23.22
C ILE A 291 -6.91 5.46 -23.06
N ILE A 292 -6.16 4.35 -22.96
CA ILE A 292 -4.69 4.38 -22.83
C ILE A 292 -4.05 5.04 -24.05
N ASP A 293 -4.43 4.59 -25.24
CA ASP A 293 -3.91 5.13 -26.48
C ASP A 293 -4.47 6.53 -26.74
N GLY A 294 -5.66 6.89 -26.23
CA GLY A 294 -6.23 8.24 -26.37
C GLY A 294 -5.53 9.32 -25.52
N ASP A 295 -4.92 8.92 -24.41
CA ASP A 295 -4.24 9.81 -23.46
C ASP A 295 -2.72 9.88 -23.72
N GLN A 296 -2.15 11.08 -23.71
CA GLN A 296 -0.72 11.27 -24.00
C GLN A 296 0.19 10.61 -22.97
N VAL A 297 -0.12 10.73 -21.67
CA VAL A 297 0.73 10.22 -20.59
C VAL A 297 0.66 8.70 -20.55
N LEU A 298 -0.55 8.14 -20.59
CA LEU A 298 -0.74 6.70 -20.56
C LEU A 298 -0.08 6.03 -21.77
N ARG A 299 -0.24 6.62 -22.96
CA ARG A 299 0.43 6.12 -24.18
C ARG A 299 1.96 6.13 -24.03
N GLN A 300 2.54 7.20 -23.49
CA GLN A 300 3.99 7.29 -23.27
C GLN A 300 4.49 6.27 -22.24
N LEU A 301 3.76 6.08 -21.14
CA LEU A 301 4.09 5.08 -20.11
C LEU A 301 4.06 3.66 -20.68
N LYS A 302 3.02 3.32 -21.46
CA LYS A 302 2.91 2.03 -22.18
C LYS A 302 4.10 1.82 -23.11
N GLN A 303 4.42 2.80 -23.96
CA GLN A 303 5.53 2.72 -24.91
C GLN A 303 6.89 2.58 -24.20
N GLY A 304 7.06 3.28 -23.08
CA GLY A 304 8.25 3.16 -22.24
C GLY A 304 8.49 1.72 -21.77
N GLU A 305 7.44 1.00 -21.36
CA GLU A 305 7.55 -0.42 -21.00
C GLU A 305 7.77 -1.32 -22.22
N GLU A 306 7.07 -1.06 -23.32
CA GLU A 306 7.18 -1.84 -24.57
C GLU A 306 8.59 -1.83 -25.17
N SER A 307 9.30 -0.70 -25.03
CA SER A 307 10.66 -0.52 -25.53
C SER A 307 11.73 -1.31 -24.76
N LYS A 308 11.41 -1.86 -23.58
CA LYS A 308 12.39 -2.59 -22.77
C LYS A 308 12.72 -3.95 -23.36
N THR A 309 14.01 -4.27 -23.37
CA THR A 309 14.52 -5.59 -23.75
C THR A 309 14.08 -6.68 -22.76
N VAL A 310 14.12 -6.35 -21.47
CA VAL A 310 13.54 -7.14 -20.38
C VAL A 310 12.36 -6.36 -19.83
N LYS A 311 11.16 -6.83 -20.14
CA LYS A 311 9.93 -6.28 -19.56
C LYS A 311 9.92 -6.57 -18.07
N SER A 312 9.40 -5.65 -17.28
CA SER A 312 9.18 -5.88 -15.85
C SER A 312 8.43 -7.20 -15.64
N ASN A 313 8.83 -7.97 -14.63
CA ASN A 313 8.36 -9.35 -14.38
C ASN A 313 6.85 -9.47 -14.03
N ALA A 314 6.05 -8.45 -14.31
CA ALA A 314 4.61 -8.40 -14.08
C ALA A 314 3.82 -9.45 -14.89
N ARG A 315 4.44 -10.03 -15.95
CA ARG A 315 3.96 -11.19 -16.72
C ARG A 315 3.46 -12.39 -15.89
N ARG A 316 3.74 -12.46 -14.59
CA ARG A 316 3.30 -13.55 -13.68
C ARG A 316 2.38 -13.14 -12.53
N LYS A 317 2.08 -11.86 -12.30
CA LYS A 317 1.27 -11.43 -11.14
C LYS A 317 -0.24 -11.41 -11.40
N TYR A 318 -0.65 -11.16 -12.64
CA TYR A 318 -2.07 -11.18 -13.06
C TYR A 318 -2.49 -12.55 -13.60
N VAL A 319 -2.05 -13.65 -12.97
CA VAL A 319 -2.51 -14.98 -13.36
C VAL A 319 -3.95 -15.13 -12.89
N ASN A 320 -4.85 -15.12 -13.86
CA ASN A 320 -6.22 -15.57 -13.74
C ASN A 320 -6.22 -17.00 -13.18
N VAL A 321 -6.40 -17.17 -11.87
CA VAL A 321 -6.66 -18.48 -11.28
C VAL A 321 -8.08 -18.85 -11.70
N ASN A 322 -8.17 -19.60 -12.81
CA ASN A 322 -9.36 -20.15 -13.48
C ASN A 322 -9.91 -19.31 -14.66
N THR A 323 -9.34 -19.53 -15.85
CA THR A 323 -10.08 -19.37 -17.12
C THR A 323 -11.06 -20.52 -17.40
N THR A 324 -11.27 -21.45 -16.47
CA THR A 324 -12.41 -22.38 -16.54
C THR A 324 -13.69 -21.63 -16.20
N PHE A 325 -14.21 -20.96 -17.21
CA PHE A 325 -15.60 -20.51 -17.28
C PHE A 325 -16.50 -21.76 -17.30
N ALA A 326 -16.66 -22.42 -16.15
CA ALA A 326 -17.76 -23.33 -15.93
C ALA A 326 -19.00 -22.45 -15.71
N ALA A 327 -19.68 -22.12 -16.81
CA ALA A 327 -21.00 -21.53 -16.76
C ALA A 327 -21.86 -22.31 -15.74
N PRO A 328 -22.65 -21.62 -14.89
CA PRO A 328 -23.52 -22.30 -13.94
C PRO A 328 -24.41 -23.29 -14.70
N ARG A 329 -24.28 -24.59 -14.41
CA ARG A 329 -25.26 -25.60 -14.81
C ARG A 329 -26.55 -25.40 -14.00
N GLN A 330 -27.24 -24.31 -14.26
CA GLN A 330 -28.61 -24.10 -13.82
C GLN A 330 -29.34 -23.52 -15.02
N LEU A 331 -29.80 -24.38 -15.93
CA LEU A 331 -30.91 -24.15 -16.87
C LEU A 331 -31.29 -25.40 -17.71
N TYR A 332 -30.99 -26.63 -17.24
CA TYR A 332 -31.51 -27.87 -17.83
C TYR A 332 -32.01 -28.80 -16.72
N SER A 333 -33.09 -28.42 -16.04
CA SER A 333 -33.82 -29.29 -15.10
C SER A 333 -35.35 -29.14 -15.18
N THR A 334 -35.87 -28.44 -16.18
CA THR A 334 -37.33 -28.26 -16.34
C THR A 334 -37.73 -28.43 -17.80
N LEU A 335 -37.36 -29.56 -18.41
CA LEU A 335 -38.02 -30.10 -19.59
C LEU A 335 -37.94 -31.63 -19.52
N GLN A 336 -38.80 -32.23 -18.69
CA GLN A 336 -39.21 -33.62 -18.89
C GLN A 336 -40.42 -33.60 -19.84
N PRO A 337 -40.42 -34.33 -20.97
CA PRO A 337 -41.64 -34.59 -21.69
C PRO A 337 -42.39 -35.76 -21.04
N VAL A 338 -43.70 -35.57 -20.88
CA VAL A 338 -44.70 -36.65 -20.79
C VAL A 338 -44.92 -37.23 -22.18
#